data_AF-A0A921EIK4-F1
#
_entry.id   AF-A0A921EIK4-F1
#
_cell.length_a   1.000
_cell.length_b   1.000
_cell.length_c   1.000
_cell.angle_alpha   90.00
_cell.angle_beta   90.00
_cell.angle_gamma   90.00
#
_symmetry.space_group_name_H-M   'P 1'
#
loop_
_entity.id
_entity.type
_entity.pdbx_description
1 polymer ?
#
loop_
_entity_poly.entity_id
_entity_poly.type
_entity_poly.pdbx_seq_one_letter_code
_entity_poly.pdbx_strand_id
1 'polypeptide(L)'
;MINLAVGEDLLITLVKLIYDRMSNKFREIFDQLDWHFEAWGVSINKNSKNAIEKTDLRIVLEKVLKQLKEKGIKVLVTLDEAQSTPEVKQLAATYQLMRREKYNISLVMTGLPSEVSELQNDNVLTFLLRSGRLTLTPVAAF
;
A
#
# COMPACT_ATOMS: atom_id res chain seq x y z
N MET A 1 -1.86 -9.61 -5.22
CA MET A 1 -0.72 -9.41 -4.30
C MET A 1 0.15 -8.31 -4.86
N ILE A 2 0.66 -7.41 -4.03
CA ILE A 2 1.59 -6.33 -4.38
C ILE A 2 2.70 -6.38 -3.34
N ASN A 3 3.94 -6.53 -3.79
CA ASN A 3 5.09 -6.63 -2.91
C ASN A 3 5.80 -5.29 -2.92
N LEU A 4 5.95 -4.69 -1.75
CA LEU A 4 6.71 -3.47 -1.55
C LEU A 4 8.04 -3.81 -0.90
N ALA A 5 9.10 -3.18 -1.40
CA ALA A 5 10.36 -3.11 -0.69
C ALA A 5 10.34 -1.84 0.17
N VAL A 6 10.93 -1.91 1.36
CA VAL A 6 11.14 -0.71 2.19
C VAL A 6 12.00 0.29 1.43
N GLY A 7 11.60 1.55 1.46
CA GLY A 7 12.25 2.63 0.75
C GLY A 7 11.37 3.87 0.71
N GLU A 8 11.82 4.88 -0.04
CA GLU A 8 11.06 6.10 -0.27
C GLU A 8 9.79 5.81 -1.09
N ASP A 9 8.79 6.68 -0.95
CA ASP A 9 7.60 6.71 -1.82
C ASP A 9 6.74 5.43 -1.82
N LEU A 10 6.62 4.71 -0.70
CA LEU A 10 5.84 3.46 -0.60
C LEU A 10 4.41 3.55 -1.13
N LEU A 11 3.68 4.64 -0.84
CA LEU A 11 2.31 4.83 -1.35
C LEU A 11 2.27 5.03 -2.86
N ILE A 12 3.22 5.78 -3.41
CA ILE A 12 3.33 5.99 -4.86
C ILE A 12 3.63 4.65 -5.53
N THR A 13 4.58 3.90 -4.99
CA THR A 13 4.97 2.58 -5.48
C THR A 13 3.81 1.60 -5.41
N LEU A 14 3.02 1.60 -4.32
CA LEU A 14 1.81 0.79 -4.21
C LEU A 14 0.82 1.10 -5.34
N VAL A 15 0.49 2.37 -5.56
CA VAL A 15 -0.47 2.77 -6.61
C VAL A 15 0.04 2.38 -8.00
N LYS A 16 1.33 2.63 -8.29
CA LYS A 16 1.96 2.23 -9.56
C LYS A 16 1.90 0.72 -9.79
N LEU A 17 2.24 -0.08 -8.78
CA LEU A 17 2.25 -1.53 -8.91
C LEU A 17 0.85 -2.11 -9.03
N ILE A 18 -0.16 -1.51 -8.37
CA ILE A 18 -1.55 -1.90 -8.61
C ILE A 18 -1.88 -1.61 -10.07
N TYR A 19 -1.63 -0.39 -10.55
CA TYR A 19 -1.90 -0.02 -11.95
C TYR A 19 -1.24 -0.98 -12.95
N ASP A 20 0.05 -1.25 -12.82
CA ASP A 20 0.80 -2.12 -13.73
C ASP A 20 0.27 -3.57 -13.73
N ARG A 21 -0.15 -4.08 -12.56
CA ARG A 21 -0.78 -5.42 -12.51
C ARG A 21 -2.19 -5.43 -13.08
N MET A 22 -2.92 -4.33 -12.96
CA MET A 22 -4.28 -4.21 -13.48
C MET A 22 -4.29 -4.10 -15.00
N SER A 23 -3.38 -3.32 -15.59
CA SER A 23 -3.27 -3.16 -17.05
C SER A 23 -2.94 -4.49 -17.75
N ASN A 24 -2.11 -5.34 -17.14
CA ASN A 24 -1.69 -6.60 -17.75
C ASN A 24 -2.72 -7.75 -17.60
N LYS A 25 -3.51 -7.76 -16.52
CA LYS A 25 -4.40 -8.88 -16.19
C LYS A 25 -5.90 -8.59 -16.42
N PHE A 26 -6.28 -7.32 -16.55
CA PHE A 26 -7.68 -6.90 -16.64
C PHE A 26 -7.93 -5.85 -17.75
N ARG A 27 -7.06 -5.78 -18.77
CA ARG A 27 -7.10 -4.79 -19.86
C ARG A 27 -8.52 -4.51 -20.40
N GLU A 28 -9.24 -5.52 -20.85
CA GLU A 28 -10.61 -5.37 -21.41
C GLU A 28 -11.66 -4.86 -20.42
N ILE A 29 -11.50 -5.18 -19.13
CA ILE A 29 -12.41 -4.81 -18.05
C ILE A 29 -12.14 -3.38 -17.55
N PHE A 30 -10.96 -2.83 -17.87
CA PHE A 30 -10.47 -1.54 -17.43
C PHE A 30 -10.35 -0.50 -18.55
N ASP A 31 -10.26 -0.91 -19.82
CA ASP A 31 -10.30 0.01 -20.97
C ASP A 31 -11.65 0.75 -21.11
N GLN A 32 -12.71 0.25 -20.45
CA GLN A 32 -14.01 0.96 -20.34
C GLN A 32 -14.05 2.03 -19.25
N LEU A 33 -13.03 2.06 -18.39
CA LEU A 33 -12.86 3.02 -17.31
C LEU A 33 -11.75 3.96 -17.75
N ASP A 34 -12.05 5.25 -17.87
CA ASP A 34 -11.09 6.29 -18.24
C ASP A 34 -10.05 6.49 -17.10
N TRP A 35 -9.15 5.51 -16.97
CA TRP A 35 -8.15 5.33 -15.91
C TRP A 35 -6.76 5.78 -16.38
N HIS A 36 -6.68 6.73 -17.32
CA HIS A 36 -5.38 7.31 -17.64
C HIS A 36 -4.87 8.04 -16.40
N PHE A 37 -3.85 7.46 -15.73
CA PHE A 37 -3.23 7.99 -14.51
C PHE A 37 -2.71 9.43 -14.70
N GLU A 38 -2.34 9.76 -15.94
CA GLU A 38 -1.99 11.10 -16.41
C GLU A 38 -3.20 12.05 -16.45
N ALA A 39 -4.41 11.57 -16.76
CA ALA A 39 -5.65 12.36 -16.79
C ALA A 39 -6.19 12.72 -15.38
N TRP A 40 -5.70 12.05 -14.32
CA TRP A 40 -6.06 12.35 -12.93
C TRP A 40 -5.13 13.38 -12.28
N GLY A 41 -4.29 14.05 -13.07
CA GLY A 41 -3.34 15.06 -12.58
C GLY A 41 -2.14 14.47 -11.85
N VAL A 42 -1.96 13.15 -11.88
CA VAL A 42 -0.82 12.46 -11.26
C VAL A 42 0.28 12.29 -12.30
N SER A 43 0.89 13.40 -12.71
CA SER A 43 2.05 13.42 -13.60
C SER A 43 3.28 12.93 -12.83
N ILE A 44 3.53 11.61 -12.81
CA ILE A 44 4.79 11.09 -12.27
C ILE A 44 5.87 11.25 -13.32
N ASN A 45 6.28 12.50 -13.51
CA ASN A 45 7.39 12.84 -14.37
C ASN A 45 8.69 12.43 -13.64
N LYS A 46 9.43 11.47 -14.20
CA LYS A 46 10.65 10.88 -13.60
C LYS A 46 11.76 11.89 -13.26
N ASN A 47 11.62 13.17 -13.65
CA ASN A 47 12.64 14.22 -13.49
C ASN A 47 12.18 15.48 -12.72
N SER A 48 11.00 15.49 -12.08
CA SER A 48 10.59 16.68 -11.29
C SER A 48 10.46 16.34 -9.81
N LYS A 49 11.46 16.76 -9.03
CA LYS A 49 11.43 16.69 -7.55
C LYS A 49 10.36 17.59 -6.90
N ASN A 50 9.58 18.36 -7.67
CA ASN A 50 8.72 19.43 -7.13
C ASN A 50 7.30 19.54 -7.73
N ALA A 51 6.78 18.52 -8.44
CA ALA A 51 5.45 18.62 -9.07
C ALA A 51 4.51 17.44 -8.74
N ILE A 52 4.64 16.85 -7.56
CA ILE A 52 3.50 16.17 -6.94
C ILE A 52 2.76 17.28 -6.18
N GLU A 53 1.98 18.10 -6.89
CA GLU A 53 0.86 18.74 -6.21
C GLU A 53 0.09 17.64 -5.50
N LYS A 54 -0.33 17.91 -4.26
CA LYS A 54 -1.10 17.03 -3.39
C LYS A 54 -2.46 16.65 -4.00
N THR A 55 -2.52 16.10 -5.20
CA THR A 55 -3.47 15.04 -5.50
C THR A 55 -3.12 13.95 -4.51
N ASP A 56 -3.85 13.96 -3.40
CA ASP A 56 -3.60 13.09 -2.27
C ASP A 56 -3.55 11.66 -2.81
N LEU A 57 -2.38 11.02 -2.78
CA LEU A 57 -2.19 9.65 -3.28
C LEU A 57 -3.20 8.68 -2.63
N ARG A 58 -3.73 9.06 -1.46
CA ARG A 58 -4.85 8.40 -0.80
C ARG A 58 -6.14 8.45 -1.62
N ILE A 59 -6.50 9.59 -2.23
CA ILE A 59 -7.66 9.71 -3.13
C ILE A 59 -7.48 8.81 -4.35
N VAL A 60 -6.26 8.77 -4.91
CA VAL A 60 -5.97 7.92 -6.06
C VAL A 60 -6.14 6.45 -5.68
N LEU A 61 -5.48 6.02 -4.59
CA LEU A 61 -5.60 4.67 -4.06
C LEU A 61 -7.06 4.31 -3.72
N GLU A 62 -7.80 5.24 -3.12
CA GLU A 62 -9.22 5.06 -2.78
C GLU A 62 -10.05 4.76 -4.02
N LYS A 63 -9.93 5.58 -5.07
CA LYS A 63 -10.66 5.35 -6.31
C LYS A 63 -10.25 4.01 -6.96
N VAL A 64 -8.98 3.60 -6.87
CA VAL A 64 -8.52 2.29 -7.37
C VAL A 64 -9.25 1.19 -6.63
N LEU A 65 -9.16 1.23 -5.30
CA LEU A 65 -9.72 0.21 -4.42
C LEU A 65 -11.24 0.13 -4.52
N LYS A 66 -11.93 1.26 -4.76
CA LYS A 66 -13.37 1.29 -5.02
C LYS A 66 -13.74 0.45 -6.23
N GLN A 67 -13.05 0.64 -7.34
CA GLN A 67 -13.33 -0.12 -8.56
C GLN A 67 -12.96 -1.60 -8.43
N LEU A 68 -11.83 -1.90 -7.78
CA LEU A 68 -11.46 -3.29 -7.49
C LEU A 68 -12.51 -3.97 -6.62
N LYS A 69 -13.06 -3.25 -5.63
CA LYS A 69 -14.14 -3.74 -4.77
C LYS A 69 -15.42 -4.03 -5.55
N GLU A 70 -15.83 -3.15 -6.46
CA GLU A 70 -17.00 -3.35 -7.34
C GLU A 70 -16.87 -4.63 -8.19
N LYS A 71 -15.65 -5.00 -8.57
CA LYS A 71 -15.35 -6.22 -9.33
C LYS A 71 -15.04 -7.43 -8.43
N GLY A 72 -15.19 -7.31 -7.11
CA GLY A 72 -14.89 -8.40 -6.16
C GLY A 72 -13.40 -8.74 -6.00
N ILE A 73 -12.49 -7.92 -6.54
CA ILE A 73 -11.05 -8.14 -6.49
C ILE A 73 -10.52 -7.70 -5.11
N LYS A 74 -9.59 -8.50 -4.56
CA LYS A 74 -8.92 -8.23 -3.29
C LYS A 74 -7.44 -7.93 -3.50
N VAL A 75 -6.94 -6.90 -2.80
CA VAL A 75 -5.53 -6.47 -2.83
C VAL A 75 -4.84 -6.91 -1.55
N LEU A 76 -3.87 -7.81 -1.68
CA LEU A 76 -2.92 -8.12 -0.61
C LEU A 76 -1.64 -7.31 -0.84
N VAL A 77 -1.27 -6.45 0.11
CA VAL A 77 0.00 -5.72 0.15
C VAL A 77 0.93 -6.44 1.12
N THR A 78 2.15 -6.72 0.68
CA THR A 78 3.22 -7.22 1.55
C THR A 78 4.34 -6.19 1.62
N LEU A 79 4.92 -6.01 2.81
CA LEU A 79 6.09 -5.17 3.04
C LEU A 79 7.09 -5.96 3.88
N ASP A 80 8.24 -6.27 3.28
CA ASP A 80 9.29 -6.97 4.01
C ASP A 80 10.22 -6.01 4.74
N GLU A 81 10.75 -6.43 5.89
CA GLU A 81 11.70 -5.66 6.70
C GLU A 81 11.17 -4.28 7.17
N ALA A 82 9.87 -4.19 7.44
CA ALA A 82 9.21 -2.98 7.91
C ALA A 82 9.86 -2.42 9.20
N GLN A 83 10.23 -1.14 9.14
CA GLN A 83 10.82 -0.36 10.23
C GLN A 83 9.92 0.85 10.53
N SER A 84 10.13 1.49 11.69
CA SER A 84 9.36 2.66 12.15
C SER A 84 9.68 3.96 11.38
N THR A 85 9.76 3.89 10.05
CA THR A 85 10.07 5.04 9.20
C THR A 85 8.81 5.86 8.87
N PRO A 86 8.94 7.16 8.54
CA PRO A 86 7.80 7.99 8.13
C PRO A 86 6.97 7.38 6.99
N GLU A 87 7.61 6.74 6.02
CA GLU A 87 6.97 6.14 4.84
C GLU A 87 6.13 4.93 5.24
N VAL A 88 6.67 4.05 6.09
CA VAL A 88 5.93 2.89 6.62
C VAL A 88 4.75 3.35 7.47
N LYS A 89 4.94 4.39 8.29
CA LYS A 89 3.85 4.97 9.08
C LYS A 89 2.76 5.57 8.20
N GLN A 90 3.14 6.26 7.13
CA GLN A 90 2.20 6.82 6.15
C GLN A 90 1.40 5.73 5.43
N LEU A 91 2.07 4.64 5.03
CA LEU A 91 1.43 3.46 4.44
C LEU A 91 0.44 2.82 5.42
N ALA A 92 0.85 2.59 6.68
CA ALA A 92 0.02 1.97 7.71
C ALA A 92 -1.22 2.83 8.05
N ALA A 93 -1.05 4.14 8.23
CA ALA A 93 -2.16 5.07 8.46
C ALA A 93 -3.13 5.10 7.28
N THR A 94 -2.61 5.10 6.05
CA THR A 94 -3.45 5.06 4.84
C THR A 94 -4.21 3.74 4.75
N TYR A 95 -3.56 2.61 5.02
CA TYR A 95 -4.21 1.30 5.07
C TYR A 95 -5.35 1.27 6.10
N GLN A 96 -5.13 1.85 7.30
CA GLN A 96 -6.18 1.94 8.32
C GLN A 96 -7.42 2.67 7.81
N LEU A 97 -7.23 3.79 7.11
CA LEU A 97 -8.33 4.54 6.48
C LEU A 97 -9.05 3.69 5.44
N MET A 98 -8.32 3.07 4.50
CA MET A 98 -8.91 2.23 3.46
C MET A 98 -9.71 1.05 4.04
N ARG A 99 -9.21 0.45 5.13
CA ARG A 99 -9.93 -0.61 5.85
C ARG A 99 -11.21 -0.09 6.50
N ARG A 100 -11.20 1.13 7.06
CA ARG A 100 -12.37 1.78 7.67
C ARG A 100 -13.48 2.01 6.65
N GLU A 101 -13.12 2.39 5.42
CA GLU A 101 -14.03 2.54 4.28
C GLU A 101 -14.45 1.19 3.65
N LYS A 102 -14.08 0.07 4.29
CA LYS A 102 -14.43 -1.30 3.89
C LYS A 102 -13.94 -1.64 2.47
N TYR A 103 -12.78 -1.13 2.07
CA TYR A 103 -12.14 -1.58 0.83
C TYR A 103 -11.50 -2.97 1.00
N ASN A 104 -11.43 -3.73 -0.10
CA ASN A 104 -10.89 -5.09 -0.13
C ASN A 104 -9.35 -5.10 -0.14
N ILE A 105 -8.72 -4.48 0.86
CA ILE A 105 -7.27 -4.41 1.02
C ILE A 105 -6.82 -5.13 2.30
N SER A 106 -5.69 -5.82 2.24
CA SER A 106 -5.03 -6.47 3.37
C SER A 106 -3.55 -6.14 3.36
N LEU A 107 -2.94 -6.03 4.54
CA LEU A 107 -1.54 -5.69 4.71
C LEU A 107 -0.85 -6.77 5.56
N VAL A 108 0.26 -7.29 5.05
CA VAL A 108 1.19 -8.16 5.78
C VAL A 108 2.54 -7.45 5.82
N MET A 109 3.14 -7.38 7.00
CA MET A 109 4.47 -6.80 7.18
C MET A 109 5.35 -7.81 7.89
N THR A 110 6.63 -7.86 7.51
CA THR A 110 7.65 -8.62 8.23
C THR A 110 8.69 -7.66 8.80
N GLY A 111 9.44 -8.07 9.81
CA GLY A 111 10.46 -7.23 10.44
C GLY A 111 11.09 -7.95 11.63
N LEU A 112 12.22 -7.44 12.09
CA LEU A 112 12.84 -7.95 13.32
C LEU A 112 11.89 -7.70 14.51
N PRO A 113 11.97 -8.52 15.58
CA PRO A 113 11.09 -8.36 16.74
C PRO A 113 11.11 -6.95 17.36
N SER A 114 12.26 -6.26 17.34
CA SER A 114 12.41 -4.87 17.79
C SER A 114 11.64 -3.89 16.91
N GLU A 115 11.82 -3.97 15.59
CA GLU A 115 11.18 -3.08 14.61
C GLU A 115 9.66 -3.21 14.63
N VAL A 116 9.17 -4.44 14.70
CA VAL A 116 7.73 -4.72 14.83
C VAL A 116 7.19 -4.15 16.14
N SER A 117 7.94 -4.28 17.24
CA SER A 117 7.54 -3.72 18.53
C SER A 117 7.51 -2.19 18.49
N GLU A 118 8.50 -1.56 17.87
CA GLU A 118 8.56 -0.10 17.73
C GLU A 118 7.39 0.44 16.92
N LEU A 119 7.10 -0.18 15.77
CA LEU A 119 5.94 0.15 14.94
C LEU A 119 4.61 -0.01 15.69
N GLN A 120 4.46 -1.07 16.50
CA GLN A 120 3.23 -1.30 17.29
C GLN A 120 3.05 -0.31 18.44
N ASN A 121 4.16 0.15 19.03
CA ASN A 121 4.16 1.11 20.14
C ASN A 121 4.08 2.57 19.68
N ASP A 122 3.94 2.82 18.39
CA ASP A 122 3.74 4.17 17.86
C ASP A 122 2.40 4.76 18.33
N ASN A 123 2.45 5.99 18.86
CA ASN A 123 1.28 6.67 19.45
C ASN A 123 0.20 7.03 18.41
N VAL A 124 0.53 7.06 17.12
CA VAL A 124 -0.41 7.37 16.03
C VAL A 124 -1.01 6.09 15.44
N LEU A 125 -0.24 5.00 15.40
CA LEU A 125 -0.63 3.74 14.75
C LEU A 125 -1.18 2.69 15.70
N THR A 126 -1.87 3.10 16.77
CA THR A 126 -2.42 2.22 17.81
C THR A 126 -3.32 1.09 17.29
N PHE A 127 -3.86 1.19 16.06
CA PHE A 127 -4.58 0.09 15.44
C PHE A 127 -3.72 -1.16 15.19
N LEU A 128 -2.39 -1.00 15.06
CA LEU A 128 -1.45 -2.10 14.92
C LEU A 128 -1.40 -2.98 16.17
N LEU A 129 -1.79 -2.48 17.35
CA LEU A 129 -1.96 -3.29 18.56
C LEU A 129 -3.05 -4.38 18.39
N ARG A 130 -3.98 -4.19 17.45
CA ARG A 130 -5.03 -5.16 17.11
C ARG A 130 -4.69 -6.00 15.88
N SER A 131 -3.48 -5.86 15.32
CA SER A 131 -3.03 -6.70 14.22
C SER A 131 -2.65 -8.09 14.73
N GLY A 132 -2.84 -9.10 13.89
CA GLY A 132 -2.32 -10.43 14.19
C GLY A 132 -0.80 -10.41 14.12
N ARG A 133 -0.13 -10.86 15.19
CA ARG A 133 1.32 -11.00 15.24
C ARG A 133 1.67 -12.48 15.20
N LEU A 134 2.45 -12.89 14.20
CA LEU A 134 3.00 -14.23 14.09
C LEU A 134 4.51 -14.16 14.30
N THR A 135 4.99 -14.63 15.45
CA THR A 135 6.43 -14.75 15.71
C THR A 135 6.91 -16.05 15.07
N LEU A 136 7.83 -15.95 14.12
CA LEU A 136 8.49 -17.10 13.53
C LEU A 136 9.70 -17.48 14.38
N THR A 137 9.86 -18.77 14.68
CA THR A 137 11.11 -19.28 15.23
C THR A 137 12.14 -19.40 14.11
N PRO A 138 13.44 -19.29 14.41
CA PRO A 138 14.48 -19.65 13.45
C PRO A 138 14.17 -21.02 12.85
N VAL A 139 14.43 -21.16 11.55
CA VAL A 139 14.47 -22.49 10.95
C VAL A 139 15.54 -23.25 11.73
N ALA A 140 15.17 -24.38 12.35
CA ALA A 140 16.14 -25.21 13.04
C ALA A 140 17.32 -25.44 12.10
N ALA A 141 18.53 -25.14 12.56
CA ALA A 141 19.72 -25.45 11.80
C ALA A 141 19.72 -26.97 11.59
N PHE A 142 19.53 -27.39 10.34
CA PHE A 142 19.73 -28.78 9.94
C PHE A 142 21.22 -29.04 9.77
#